data_AF-A0A4Y7LBM9-F1
#
_entry.id   AF-A0A4Y7LBM9-F1
#
_cell.length_a   1.000
_cell.length_b   1.000
_cell.length_c   1.000
_cell.angle_alpha   90.00
_cell.angle_beta   90.00
_cell.angle_gamma   90.00
#
_symmetry.space_group_name_H-M   'P 1'
#
loop_
_entity.id
_entity.type
_entity.pdbx_description
1 polymer ?
#
loop_
_entity_poly.entity_id
_entity_poly.type
_entity_poly.pdbx_seq_one_letter_code
_entity_poly.pdbx_strand_id
1 'polypeptide(L)'
;MVLKKKKKRNILDNSNVGVRGEDKLSNLPDALIHHILSFLPTKCAMSTCILSKRWKHVSNSIQILDFRKWRTQKGTIVFFGKEEKLETWCFMNFVDTVLFLHQRRDIQKFYLDLDELFDESRVNKWISTIMNSKVEEFGLSIKLLSFYSEFRPSIFCSDSFSICHSLTLLDLNFHRITDANKFNIANTVSFPKLKILRLKLLIFVNETLTRFISNCPILEELSLTQCRISEGLCIVKPALKHLSVTDCGLSKSTVKISAPNLLTISFKECPPADFVLDSFPSLVEADVGFYMHKGDKYQNRVFVKLFEKLSSAKLLKIYANSFKSTEIPSVQNDDWSLDPNCSPPHLKSIKFKKFDGEQKELNAVRFFLKYFGFLETVTIVASESLSKDHKKQLTLAKLLLKIPRPANCVVNFLSISEDP
;
A
#
# COMPACT_ATOMS: atom_id res chain seq x y z
N MET A 1 -52.36 35.63 29.75
CA MET A 1 -52.47 36.22 28.39
C MET A 1 -53.08 35.17 27.46
N VAL A 2 -54.16 35.54 26.79
CA VAL A 2 -55.21 34.66 26.25
C VAL A 2 -54.82 33.96 24.94
N LEU A 3 -55.28 32.72 24.82
CA LEU A 3 -55.32 31.84 23.64
C LEU A 3 -55.72 32.55 22.33
N LYS A 4 -55.06 32.21 21.21
CA LYS A 4 -55.67 32.33 19.87
C LYS A 4 -55.50 31.04 19.07
N LYS A 5 -56.63 30.31 18.95
CA LYS A 5 -56.90 29.26 17.96
C LYS A 5 -56.69 29.81 16.53
N LYS A 6 -56.04 29.03 15.65
CA LYS A 6 -56.18 29.18 14.20
C LYS A 6 -56.81 27.92 13.57
N LYS A 7 -58.12 28.04 13.39
CA LYS A 7 -59.02 27.51 12.35
C LYS A 7 -58.48 26.40 11.43
N LYS A 8 -59.11 25.21 11.52
CA LYS A 8 -59.31 24.27 10.41
C LYS A 8 -60.00 25.00 9.25
N ARG A 9 -59.44 24.93 8.05
CA ARG A 9 -60.16 25.16 6.79
C ARG A 9 -60.26 23.81 6.07
N ASN A 10 -61.45 23.24 6.06
CA ASN A 10 -61.85 22.24 5.07
C ASN A 10 -61.98 22.97 3.73
N ILE A 11 -61.27 22.49 2.71
CA ILE A 11 -61.60 22.78 1.32
C ILE A 11 -61.86 21.42 0.68
N LEU A 12 -63.06 21.35 0.10
CA LEU A 12 -63.67 20.21 -0.56
C LEU A 12 -62.91 19.78 -1.82
N ASP A 13 -63.19 18.52 -2.19
CA ASP A 13 -62.87 17.83 -3.44
C ASP A 13 -62.56 18.75 -4.62
N ASN A 14 -61.37 18.54 -5.19
CA ASN A 14 -61.20 18.67 -6.62
C ASN A 14 -60.42 17.46 -7.10
N SER A 15 -61.13 16.60 -7.83
CA SER A 15 -60.68 15.39 -8.50
C SER A 15 -59.64 15.71 -9.58
N ASN A 16 -58.42 16.02 -9.17
CA ASN A 16 -57.26 15.85 -10.03
C ASN A 16 -56.68 14.46 -9.75
N VAL A 17 -57.03 13.50 -10.61
CA VAL A 17 -56.25 12.27 -10.82
C VAL A 17 -54.92 12.70 -11.43
N GLY A 18 -54.07 13.30 -10.59
CA GLY A 18 -52.65 13.32 -10.84
C GLY A 18 -52.24 11.86 -10.80
N VAL A 19 -51.79 11.32 -11.93
CA VAL A 19 -51.07 10.05 -11.99
C VAL A 19 -49.97 10.17 -10.95
N ARG A 20 -50.21 9.60 -9.78
CA ARG A 20 -49.27 9.58 -8.67
C ARG A 20 -48.17 8.66 -9.17
N GLY A 21 -47.12 9.25 -9.75
CA GLY A 21 -46.02 8.48 -10.31
C GLY A 21 -45.65 7.40 -9.31
N GLU A 22 -45.86 6.14 -9.67
CA GLU A 22 -45.68 5.04 -8.74
C GLU A 22 -44.27 5.14 -8.17
N ASP A 23 -44.17 5.14 -6.85
CA ASP A 23 -42.88 5.13 -6.17
C ASP A 23 -42.25 3.75 -6.34
N LYS A 24 -41.55 3.58 -7.47
CA LYS A 24 -40.85 2.33 -7.82
C LYS A 24 -39.70 2.03 -6.88
N LEU A 25 -39.16 3.03 -6.17
CA LEU A 25 -38.09 2.84 -5.18
C LEU A 25 -38.61 2.18 -3.90
N SER A 26 -39.86 2.47 -3.50
CA SER A 26 -40.51 1.82 -2.37
C SER A 26 -40.85 0.34 -2.61
N ASN A 27 -41.05 -0.06 -3.87
CA ASN A 27 -41.41 -1.43 -4.26
C ASN A 27 -40.21 -2.38 -4.43
N LEU A 28 -38.97 -1.89 -4.40
CA LEU A 28 -37.78 -2.73 -4.51
C LEU A 28 -37.65 -3.69 -3.32
N PRO A 29 -37.29 -4.98 -3.51
CA PRO A 29 -36.92 -5.90 -2.43
C PRO A 29 -35.69 -5.43 -1.63
N ASP A 30 -35.59 -5.80 -0.35
CA ASP A 30 -34.48 -5.38 0.53
C ASP A 30 -33.11 -5.79 -0.02
N ALA A 31 -33.03 -6.94 -0.68
CA ALA A 31 -31.82 -7.42 -1.34
C ALA A 31 -31.34 -6.48 -2.46
N LEU A 32 -32.26 -5.91 -3.25
CA LEU A 32 -31.91 -4.96 -4.31
C LEU A 32 -31.52 -3.60 -3.74
N ILE A 33 -32.20 -3.14 -2.68
CA ILE A 33 -31.81 -1.91 -1.98
C ILE A 33 -30.41 -2.10 -1.39
N HIS A 34 -30.13 -3.23 -0.74
CA HIS A 34 -28.79 -3.58 -0.26
C HIS A 34 -27.73 -3.55 -1.35
N HIS A 35 -28.03 -4.14 -2.51
CA HIS A 35 -27.13 -4.13 -3.66
C HIS A 35 -26.88 -2.71 -4.17
N ILE A 36 -27.91 -1.88 -4.33
CA ILE A 36 -27.77 -0.48 -4.72
C ILE A 36 -26.89 0.29 -3.71
N LEU A 37 -27.19 0.15 -2.42
CA LEU A 37 -26.44 0.84 -1.36
C LEU A 37 -24.97 0.38 -1.30
N SER A 38 -24.66 -0.86 -1.68
CA SER A 38 -23.28 -1.37 -1.72
C SER A 38 -22.39 -0.67 -2.76
N PHE A 39 -22.98 -0.03 -3.78
CA PHE A 39 -22.25 0.77 -4.75
C PHE A 39 -22.08 2.24 -4.34
N LEU A 40 -22.79 2.68 -3.30
CA LEU A 40 -22.73 4.07 -2.85
C LEU A 40 -21.61 4.26 -1.82
N PRO A 41 -20.94 5.43 -1.80
CA PRO A 41 -20.09 5.81 -0.69
C PRO A 41 -20.87 5.74 0.63
N THR A 42 -20.24 5.28 1.72
CA THR A 42 -20.89 5.05 3.01
C THR A 42 -21.75 6.23 3.47
N LYS A 43 -21.27 7.46 3.30
CA LYS A 43 -22.02 8.69 3.63
C LYS A 43 -23.33 8.79 2.85
N CYS A 44 -23.29 8.54 1.54
CA CYS A 44 -24.47 8.55 0.67
C CYS A 44 -25.40 7.39 1.01
N ALA A 45 -24.85 6.19 1.22
CA ALA A 45 -25.63 5.01 1.58
C ALA A 45 -26.38 5.22 2.89
N MET A 46 -25.71 5.74 3.92
CA MET A 46 -26.31 6.06 5.21
C MET A 46 -27.31 7.23 5.12
N SER A 47 -27.10 8.21 4.25
CA SER A 47 -28.07 9.31 4.07
C SER A 47 -29.41 8.86 3.50
N THR A 48 -29.46 7.70 2.83
CA THR A 48 -30.73 7.17 2.29
C THR A 48 -31.72 6.75 3.37
N CYS A 49 -31.29 6.70 4.64
CA CYS A 49 -32.17 6.42 5.78
C CYS A 49 -33.34 7.42 5.92
N ILE A 50 -33.23 8.62 5.35
CA ILE A 50 -34.28 9.63 5.37
C ILE A 50 -35.44 9.31 4.42
N LEU A 51 -35.23 8.42 3.44
CA LEU A 51 -36.23 8.11 2.41
C LEU A 51 -37.42 7.35 2.98
N SER A 52 -37.18 6.43 3.91
CA SER A 52 -38.25 5.73 4.66
C SER A 52 -37.68 4.92 5.83
N LYS A 53 -38.58 4.43 6.71
CA LYS A 53 -38.22 3.48 7.78
C LYS A 53 -37.53 2.21 7.26
N ARG A 54 -37.94 1.74 6.06
CA ARG A 54 -37.39 0.54 5.42
C ARG A 54 -35.96 0.79 4.93
N TRP A 55 -35.73 1.91 4.26
CA TRP A 55 -34.39 2.30 3.81
C TRP A 55 -33.44 2.55 4.98
N LYS A 56 -33.94 3.11 6.11
CA LYS A 56 -33.17 3.20 7.36
C LYS A 56 -32.75 1.82 7.89
N HIS A 57 -33.63 0.82 7.82
CA HIS A 57 -33.30 -0.52 8.29
C HIS A 57 -32.20 -1.17 7.43
N VAL A 58 -32.33 -1.05 6.10
CA VAL A 58 -31.41 -1.59 5.09
C VAL A 58 -30.07 -0.86 5.09
N SER A 59 -30.05 0.47 5.24
CA SER A 59 -28.81 1.24 5.32
C SER A 59 -28.00 0.84 6.55
N ASN A 60 -28.66 0.55 7.67
CA ASN A 60 -28.00 0.10 8.89
C ASN A 60 -27.43 -1.33 8.80
N SER A 61 -27.74 -2.10 7.74
CA SER A 61 -27.22 -3.47 7.56
C SER A 61 -26.05 -3.52 6.57
N ILE A 62 -25.53 -2.36 6.17
CA ILE A 62 -24.30 -2.27 5.39
C ILE A 62 -23.12 -2.66 6.27
N GLN A 63 -22.34 -3.65 5.84
CA GLN A 63 -21.19 -4.18 6.61
C GLN A 63 -19.85 -3.60 6.16
N ILE A 64 -19.87 -2.75 5.13
CA ILE A 64 -18.71 -2.08 4.54
C ILE A 64 -18.79 -0.60 4.90
N LEU A 65 -17.89 -0.16 5.77
CA LEU A 65 -17.77 1.22 6.21
C LEU A 65 -16.47 1.81 5.65
N ASP A 66 -16.56 2.45 4.48
CA ASP A 66 -15.44 3.16 3.85
C ASP A 66 -15.58 4.68 4.04
N PHE A 67 -14.64 5.25 4.76
CA PHE A 67 -14.55 6.68 5.07
C PHE A 67 -13.29 7.34 4.51
N ARG A 68 -12.54 6.73 3.57
CA ARG A 68 -11.27 7.31 3.06
C ARG A 68 -11.43 8.66 2.36
N LYS A 69 -12.63 8.97 1.88
CA LYS A 69 -12.96 10.23 1.17
C LYS A 69 -13.96 11.10 1.93
N TRP A 70 -13.94 11.02 3.26
CA TRP A 70 -14.92 11.74 4.08
C TRP A 70 -14.76 13.27 4.01
N ARG A 71 -13.53 13.76 3.80
CA ARG A 71 -13.19 15.18 3.63
C ARG A 71 -12.81 15.48 2.18
N THR A 72 -13.35 16.57 1.64
CA THR A 72 -12.96 17.10 0.32
C THR A 72 -11.56 17.71 0.44
N GLN A 73 -10.56 17.15 -0.25
CA GLN A 73 -9.20 17.72 -0.22
C GLN A 73 -9.20 19.07 -0.93
N LYS A 74 -9.24 20.18 -0.18
CA LYS A 74 -8.83 21.49 -0.70
C LYS A 74 -7.31 21.49 -0.76
N GLY A 75 -6.77 21.77 -1.95
CA GLY A 75 -5.34 21.72 -2.21
C GLY A 75 -4.57 22.74 -1.35
N THR A 76 -3.49 22.26 -0.74
CA THR A 76 -2.42 23.01 -0.07
C THR A 76 -2.69 23.46 1.38
N ILE A 77 -1.83 22.90 2.25
CA ILE A 77 -1.53 23.17 3.67
C ILE A 77 -1.35 24.70 3.83
N VAL A 78 -1.80 25.41 4.89
CA VAL A 78 -1.06 25.54 6.16
C VAL A 78 -1.91 25.72 7.44
N PHE A 79 -3.21 26.00 7.40
CA PHE A 79 -3.98 26.15 8.66
C PHE A 79 -5.38 25.57 8.55
N PHE A 80 -5.71 24.63 9.44
CA PHE A 80 -7.09 24.25 9.67
C PHE A 80 -7.85 25.44 10.26
N GLY A 81 -8.79 25.96 9.49
CA GLY A 81 -9.72 26.98 9.94
C GLY A 81 -10.81 26.40 10.85
N LYS A 82 -11.76 27.27 11.21
CA LYS A 82 -12.93 26.87 11.99
C LYS A 82 -13.84 25.90 11.22
N GLU A 83 -13.90 26.03 9.89
CA GLU A 83 -14.74 25.19 9.04
C GLU A 83 -14.28 23.74 9.04
N GLU A 84 -12.97 23.48 8.87
CA GLU A 84 -12.41 22.13 8.86
C GLU A 84 -12.57 21.45 10.22
N LYS A 85 -12.38 22.22 11.31
CA LYS A 85 -12.64 21.72 12.67
C LYS A 85 -14.10 21.33 12.86
N LEU A 86 -15.04 22.15 12.40
CA LEU A 86 -16.47 21.86 12.48
C LEU A 86 -16.85 20.66 11.62
N GLU A 87 -16.34 20.56 10.39
CA GLU A 87 -16.56 19.42 9.50
C GLU A 87 -16.06 18.12 10.15
N THR A 88 -14.85 18.15 10.73
CA THR A 88 -14.30 17.02 11.50
C THR A 88 -15.21 16.65 12.63
N TRP A 89 -15.61 17.60 13.46
CA TRP A 89 -16.47 17.34 14.60
C TRP A 89 -17.82 16.72 14.19
N CYS A 90 -18.46 17.26 13.15
CA CYS A 90 -19.68 16.70 12.57
C CYS A 90 -19.45 15.27 12.05
N PHE A 91 -18.34 15.02 11.37
CA PHE A 91 -17.99 13.70 10.89
C PHE A 91 -17.72 12.71 12.04
N MET A 92 -17.00 13.11 13.09
CA MET A 92 -16.78 12.27 14.26
C MET A 92 -18.11 11.87 14.92
N ASN A 93 -19.07 12.81 15.04
CA ASN A 93 -20.41 12.50 15.56
C ASN A 93 -21.19 11.54 14.67
N PHE A 94 -21.02 11.67 13.35
CA PHE A 94 -21.57 10.72 12.41
C PHE A 94 -20.94 9.32 12.61
N VAL A 95 -19.62 9.20 12.74
CA VAL A 95 -18.95 7.91 12.99
C VAL A 95 -19.40 7.28 14.31
N ASP A 96 -19.49 8.05 15.39
CA ASP A 96 -20.04 7.57 16.67
C ASP A 96 -21.45 6.99 16.49
N THR A 97 -22.30 7.70 15.76
CA THR A 97 -23.68 7.28 15.50
C THR A 97 -23.70 6.00 14.67
N VAL A 98 -22.88 5.91 13.62
CA VAL A 98 -22.77 4.72 12.78
C VAL A 98 -22.30 3.54 13.62
N LEU A 99 -21.21 3.66 14.36
CA LEU A 99 -20.68 2.56 15.18
C LEU A 99 -21.66 2.15 16.28
N PHE A 100 -22.36 3.09 16.91
CA PHE A 100 -23.42 2.79 17.88
C PHE A 100 -24.55 1.96 17.26
N LEU A 101 -25.01 2.33 16.06
CA LEU A 101 -26.04 1.57 15.33
C LEU A 101 -25.57 0.17 14.91
N HIS A 102 -24.26 0.01 14.69
CA HIS A 102 -23.64 -1.25 14.28
C HIS A 102 -23.16 -2.12 15.45
N GLN A 103 -23.28 -1.69 16.72
CA GLN A 103 -22.89 -2.52 17.88
C GLN A 103 -23.60 -3.90 17.94
N ARG A 104 -24.69 -4.07 17.20
CA ARG A 104 -25.46 -5.33 17.11
C ARG A 104 -25.23 -6.11 15.81
N ARG A 105 -24.35 -5.64 14.91
CA ARG A 105 -24.14 -6.20 13.57
C ARG A 105 -22.65 -6.30 13.28
N ASP A 106 -22.25 -7.37 12.61
CA ASP A 106 -20.85 -7.60 12.28
C ASP A 106 -20.40 -6.63 11.17
N ILE A 107 -19.46 -5.74 11.49
CA ILE A 107 -18.75 -4.91 10.49
C ILE A 107 -17.71 -5.82 9.84
N GLN A 108 -17.74 -5.97 8.51
CA GLN A 108 -16.80 -6.81 7.78
C GLN A 108 -15.60 -6.01 7.28
N LYS A 109 -15.83 -4.79 6.77
CA LYS A 109 -14.77 -3.95 6.21
C LYS A 109 -14.85 -2.55 6.79
N PHE A 110 -13.72 -2.05 7.24
CA PHE A 110 -13.63 -0.71 7.80
C PHE A 110 -12.38 0.00 7.27
N TYR A 111 -12.58 1.15 6.64
CA TYR A 111 -11.49 2.01 6.18
C TYR A 111 -11.70 3.44 6.65
N LEU A 112 -10.68 4.05 7.23
CA LEU A 112 -10.76 5.41 7.75
C LEU A 112 -9.50 6.21 7.44
N ASP A 113 -9.71 7.40 6.87
CA ASP A 113 -8.68 8.42 6.75
C ASP A 113 -8.82 9.40 7.93
N LEU A 114 -7.75 9.54 8.70
CA LEU A 114 -7.62 10.42 9.84
C LEU A 114 -6.69 11.59 9.51
N ASP A 115 -6.83 12.66 10.27
CA ASP A 115 -5.89 13.77 10.32
C ASP A 115 -5.79 14.32 11.75
N GLU A 116 -4.90 15.29 11.94
CA GLU A 116 -4.59 15.86 13.26
C GLU A 116 -5.73 16.65 13.91
N LEU A 117 -6.88 16.83 13.26
CA LEU A 117 -8.07 17.44 13.88
C LEU A 117 -8.94 16.46 14.64
N PHE A 118 -8.71 15.15 14.49
CA PHE A 118 -9.50 14.15 15.19
C PHE A 118 -9.18 14.13 16.68
N ASP A 119 -10.22 13.86 17.48
CA ASP A 119 -10.05 13.54 18.89
C ASP A 119 -9.49 12.12 19.04
N GLU A 120 -8.30 12.02 19.65
CA GLU A 120 -7.59 10.75 19.82
C GLU A 120 -8.38 9.74 20.65
N SER A 121 -9.06 10.19 21.71
CA SER A 121 -9.82 9.30 22.59
C SER A 121 -11.00 8.63 21.87
N ARG A 122 -11.68 9.38 21.00
CA ARG A 122 -12.76 8.85 20.16
C ARG A 122 -12.23 7.86 19.14
N VAL A 123 -11.12 8.18 18.47
CA VAL A 123 -10.49 7.28 17.51
C VAL A 123 -10.08 5.98 18.18
N ASN A 124 -9.45 6.03 19.36
CA ASN A 124 -9.08 4.83 20.11
C ASN A 124 -10.30 3.98 20.49
N LYS A 125 -11.42 4.62 20.85
CA LYS A 125 -12.70 3.94 21.09
C LYS A 125 -13.28 3.30 19.84
N TRP A 126 -13.17 3.94 18.68
CA TRP A 126 -13.60 3.36 17.41
C TRP A 126 -12.78 2.13 17.07
N ILE A 127 -11.45 2.24 17.13
CA ILE A 127 -10.52 1.14 16.87
C ILE A 127 -10.85 -0.03 17.80
N SER A 128 -10.97 0.19 19.12
CA SER A 128 -11.29 -0.90 20.04
C SER A 128 -12.67 -1.54 19.76
N THR A 129 -13.68 -0.74 19.40
CA THR A 129 -15.00 -1.26 19.01
C THR A 129 -14.91 -2.15 17.76
N ILE A 130 -14.12 -1.74 16.77
CA ILE A 130 -13.94 -2.46 15.50
C ILE A 130 -13.11 -3.73 15.70
N MET A 131 -12.03 -3.67 16.49
CA MET A 131 -11.17 -4.82 16.76
C MET A 131 -11.88 -5.89 17.61
N ASN A 132 -12.89 -5.50 18.38
CA ASN A 132 -13.79 -6.42 19.09
C ASN A 132 -14.95 -6.95 18.22
N SER A 133 -15.07 -6.51 16.97
CA SER A 133 -16.06 -7.01 16.01
C SER A 133 -15.46 -8.07 15.08
N LYS A 134 -16.29 -8.73 14.27
CA LYS A 134 -15.83 -9.73 13.26
C LYS A 134 -15.28 -9.09 11.98
N VAL A 135 -14.48 -8.03 12.12
CA VAL A 135 -13.87 -7.32 10.98
C VAL A 135 -12.88 -8.22 10.24
N GLU A 136 -13.02 -8.27 8.92
CA GLU A 136 -12.16 -9.03 8.02
C GLU A 136 -11.11 -8.15 7.37
N GLU A 137 -11.45 -6.89 7.06
CA GLU A 137 -10.55 -5.92 6.46
C GLU A 137 -10.55 -4.62 7.27
N PHE A 138 -9.38 -4.25 7.78
CA PHE A 138 -9.18 -3.01 8.52
C PHE A 138 -8.08 -2.16 7.88
N GLY A 139 -8.43 -0.95 7.48
CA GLY A 139 -7.49 0.02 6.93
C GLY A 139 -7.55 1.36 7.65
N LEU A 140 -6.39 1.88 8.02
CA LEU A 140 -6.26 3.18 8.68
C LEU A 140 -5.20 4.00 7.97
N SER A 141 -5.56 5.20 7.51
CA SER A 141 -4.63 6.16 6.95
C SER A 141 -4.57 7.40 7.83
N ILE A 142 -3.38 7.86 8.22
CA ILE A 142 -3.20 9.01 9.10
C ILE A 142 -2.41 10.11 8.37
N LYS A 143 -3.07 11.24 8.18
CA LYS A 143 -2.58 12.43 7.46
C LYS A 143 -2.22 13.54 8.45
N LEU A 144 -0.99 13.51 8.95
CA LEU A 144 -0.44 14.59 9.76
C LEU A 144 0.13 15.68 8.84
N LEU A 145 -0.28 16.93 9.04
CA LEU A 145 0.22 18.10 8.29
C LEU A 145 1.20 18.93 9.13
N SER A 146 1.04 18.93 10.46
CA SER A 146 1.91 19.56 11.44
C SER A 146 3.09 18.67 11.82
N PHE A 147 4.27 19.28 11.98
CA PHE A 147 5.46 18.61 12.54
C PHE A 147 5.37 18.40 14.06
N TYR A 148 4.46 19.11 14.72
CA TYR A 148 4.30 19.11 16.19
C TYR A 148 3.03 18.37 16.62
N SER A 149 2.37 17.63 15.72
CA SER A 149 1.17 16.89 16.11
C SER A 149 1.54 15.78 17.09
N GLU A 150 0.86 15.78 18.24
CA GLU A 150 0.98 14.73 19.25
C GLU A 150 0.00 13.57 19.02
N PHE A 151 -0.78 13.61 17.93
CA PHE A 151 -1.85 12.64 17.64
C PHE A 151 -1.29 11.21 17.52
N ARG A 152 -1.61 10.36 18.49
CA ARG A 152 -1.06 9.01 18.68
C ARG A 152 -2.15 7.98 18.91
N PRO A 153 -2.94 7.64 17.87
CA PRO A 153 -3.97 6.63 18.05
C PRO A 153 -3.33 5.31 18.44
N SER A 154 -3.79 4.73 19.54
CA SER A 154 -3.35 3.44 20.03
C SER A 154 -4.04 2.35 19.22
N ILE A 155 -3.44 2.02 18.07
CA ILE A 155 -4.00 1.02 17.14
C ILE A 155 -4.18 -0.34 17.85
N PHE A 156 -3.34 -0.63 18.86
CA PHE A 156 -3.39 -1.84 19.67
C PHE A 156 -3.16 -1.51 21.15
N CYS A 157 -4.16 -0.93 21.84
CA CYS A 157 -4.08 -0.72 23.28
C CYS A 157 -3.96 -2.04 24.06
N SER A 158 -3.19 -1.98 25.15
CA SER A 158 -2.50 -3.07 25.87
C SER A 158 -3.36 -4.03 26.70
N ASP A 159 -4.67 -3.84 26.77
CA ASP A 159 -5.47 -4.51 27.79
C ASP A 159 -6.45 -5.48 27.14
N SER A 160 -6.03 -6.75 27.09
CA SER A 160 -6.81 -7.99 26.90
C SER A 160 -6.24 -8.89 25.79
N PHE A 161 -6.43 -10.19 25.97
CA PHE A 161 -6.09 -11.31 25.07
C PHE A 161 -6.87 -11.25 23.75
N SER A 162 -6.74 -10.15 23.00
CA SER A 162 -7.51 -9.89 21.80
C SER A 162 -6.89 -10.62 20.62
N ILE A 163 -7.41 -11.82 20.37
CA ILE A 163 -7.15 -12.55 19.13
C ILE A 163 -8.15 -12.04 18.08
N CYS A 164 -7.63 -11.40 17.04
CA CYS A 164 -8.44 -10.94 15.91
C CYS A 164 -8.72 -12.12 14.97
N HIS A 165 -9.73 -12.93 15.30
CA HIS A 165 -10.01 -14.21 14.63
C HIS A 165 -10.56 -14.09 13.20
N SER A 166 -11.06 -12.92 12.81
CA SER A 166 -11.65 -12.66 11.49
C SER A 166 -10.73 -11.89 10.55
N LEU A 167 -9.74 -11.17 11.08
CA LEU A 167 -8.95 -10.21 10.29
C LEU A 167 -8.08 -10.94 9.25
N THR A 168 -8.29 -10.60 7.98
CA THR A 168 -7.58 -11.13 6.81
C THR A 168 -6.68 -10.08 6.17
N LEU A 169 -7.05 -8.80 6.26
CA LEU A 169 -6.26 -7.67 5.75
C LEU A 169 -6.12 -6.59 6.82
N LEU A 170 -4.87 -6.16 7.01
CA LEU A 170 -4.51 -5.03 7.87
C LEU A 170 -3.63 -4.05 7.07
N ASP A 171 -4.13 -2.83 6.91
CA ASP A 171 -3.45 -1.78 6.13
C ASP A 171 -3.30 -0.51 6.96
N LEU A 172 -2.08 -0.23 7.42
CA LEU A 172 -1.75 0.93 8.25
C LEU A 172 -0.83 1.87 7.49
N ASN A 173 -1.36 3.04 7.14
CA ASN A 173 -0.67 4.03 6.34
C ASN A 173 -0.51 5.33 7.10
N PHE A 174 0.73 5.78 7.26
CA PHE A 174 1.00 7.15 7.66
C PHE A 174 1.44 7.95 6.44
N HIS A 175 1.19 9.26 6.43
CA HIS A 175 1.66 10.14 5.36
C HIS A 175 3.05 10.74 5.65
N ARG A 176 3.51 10.67 6.90
CA ARG A 176 4.78 11.24 7.37
C ARG A 176 5.30 10.48 8.59
N ILE A 177 6.63 10.46 8.78
CA ILE A 177 7.28 9.90 9.98
C ILE A 177 7.36 10.97 11.07
N THR A 178 6.85 10.65 12.26
CA THR A 178 6.99 11.42 13.51
C THR A 178 7.20 10.45 14.68
N ASP A 179 7.51 10.94 15.88
CA ASP A 179 7.56 10.08 17.08
C ASP A 179 6.21 9.40 17.39
N ALA A 180 5.10 9.93 16.87
CA ALA A 180 3.79 9.30 16.99
C ALA A 180 3.65 8.00 16.18
N ASN A 181 4.56 7.74 15.24
CA ASN A 181 4.54 6.57 14.37
C ASN A 181 5.23 5.35 15.00
N LYS A 182 5.64 5.42 16.28
CA LYS A 182 6.24 4.28 16.99
C LYS A 182 5.20 3.19 17.15
N PHE A 183 5.41 2.10 16.42
CA PHE A 183 4.54 0.94 16.48
C PHE A 183 4.80 0.18 17.78
N ASN A 184 3.74 0.00 18.58
CA ASN A 184 3.78 -0.88 19.73
C ASN A 184 2.65 -1.90 19.61
N ILE A 185 2.97 -3.15 19.91
CA ILE A 185 2.02 -4.24 19.97
C ILE A 185 2.29 -5.07 21.21
N ALA A 186 1.23 -5.33 21.98
CA ALA A 186 1.29 -6.23 23.13
C ALA A 186 1.56 -7.67 22.65
N ASN A 187 2.36 -8.41 23.42
CA ASN A 187 2.76 -9.79 23.07
C ASN A 187 1.59 -10.78 22.99
N THR A 188 0.44 -10.42 23.56
CA THR A 188 -0.77 -11.25 23.64
C THR A 188 -1.64 -11.19 22.39
N VAL A 189 -1.38 -10.26 21.45
CA VAL A 189 -2.23 -10.06 20.27
C VAL A 189 -1.82 -11.01 19.15
N SER A 190 -2.78 -11.79 18.65
CA SER A 190 -2.57 -12.76 17.57
C SER A 190 -3.53 -12.53 16.40
N PHE A 191 -3.04 -12.74 15.17
CA PHE A 191 -3.80 -12.58 13.94
C PHE A 191 -3.79 -13.88 13.12
N PRO A 192 -4.51 -14.92 13.58
CA PRO A 192 -4.40 -16.28 13.02
C PRO A 192 -4.87 -16.39 11.57
N LYS A 193 -5.73 -15.47 11.10
CA LYS A 193 -6.26 -15.47 9.73
C LYS A 193 -5.69 -14.38 8.82
N LEU A 194 -4.69 -13.61 9.29
CA LEU A 194 -4.17 -12.50 8.53
C LEU A 194 -3.35 -12.99 7.33
N LYS A 195 -3.78 -12.57 6.14
CA LYS A 195 -3.16 -12.90 4.86
C LYS A 195 -2.41 -11.74 4.26
N ILE A 196 -2.89 -10.51 4.46
CA ILE A 196 -2.34 -9.30 3.85
C ILE A 196 -1.98 -8.31 4.95
N LEU A 197 -0.70 -7.92 5.00
CA LEU A 197 -0.20 -6.92 5.93
C LEU A 197 0.53 -5.81 5.16
N ARG A 198 0.00 -4.59 5.24
CA ARG A 198 0.56 -3.41 4.58
C ARG A 198 0.83 -2.34 5.61
N LEU A 199 2.09 -1.90 5.67
CA LEU A 199 2.60 -0.97 6.67
C LEU A 199 3.41 0.10 5.97
N LYS A 200 3.03 1.36 6.16
CA LYS A 200 3.71 2.51 5.54
C LYS A 200 4.05 3.58 6.57
N LEU A 201 5.30 4.06 6.52
CA LEU A 201 5.81 5.18 7.32
C LEU A 201 5.69 4.95 8.83
N LEU A 202 5.91 3.71 9.29
CA LEU A 202 5.90 3.31 10.70
C LEU A 202 7.33 3.22 11.27
N ILE A 203 7.49 3.42 12.58
CA ILE A 203 8.77 3.25 13.29
C ILE A 203 8.68 1.99 14.16
N PHE A 204 9.51 1.00 13.85
CA PHE A 204 9.66 -0.22 14.63
C PHE A 204 10.94 -0.12 15.46
N VAL A 205 10.76 -0.10 16.77
CA VAL A 205 11.85 -0.12 17.75
C VAL A 205 11.90 -1.52 18.36
N ASN A 206 13.09 -2.01 18.70
CA ASN A 206 13.31 -3.37 19.19
C ASN A 206 12.78 -4.42 18.19
N GLU A 207 12.50 -5.64 18.66
CA GLU A 207 11.96 -6.74 17.84
C GLU A 207 10.44 -6.62 17.56
N THR A 208 9.85 -5.42 17.62
CA THR A 208 8.40 -5.20 17.45
C THR A 208 7.88 -5.74 16.11
N LEU A 209 8.58 -5.45 15.02
CA LEU A 209 8.19 -5.93 13.68
C LEU A 209 8.28 -7.46 13.58
N THR A 210 9.37 -8.05 14.04
CA THR A 210 9.57 -9.51 14.03
C THR A 210 8.49 -10.23 14.83
N ARG A 211 8.17 -9.72 16.03
CA ARG A 211 7.07 -10.24 16.87
C ARG A 211 5.70 -10.10 16.19
N PHE A 212 5.48 -9.00 15.50
CA PHE A 212 4.22 -8.79 14.80
C PHE A 212 4.07 -9.75 13.61
N ILE A 213 5.13 -9.95 12.83
CA ILE A 213 5.15 -10.91 11.72
C ILE A 213 5.01 -12.35 12.26
N SER A 214 5.64 -12.71 13.38
CA SER A 214 5.49 -14.06 13.96
C SER A 214 4.04 -14.37 14.34
N ASN A 215 3.28 -13.37 14.78
CA ASN A 215 1.87 -13.50 15.17
C ASN A 215 0.88 -13.62 13.99
N CYS A 216 1.37 -13.67 12.75
CA CYS A 216 0.58 -13.81 11.52
C CYS A 216 0.95 -15.10 10.77
N PRO A 217 0.52 -16.30 11.21
CA PRO A 217 1.07 -17.59 10.74
C PRO A 217 0.82 -17.87 9.25
N ILE A 218 -0.31 -17.42 8.70
CA ILE A 218 -0.73 -17.71 7.32
C ILE A 218 -0.50 -16.54 6.34
N LEU A 219 0.41 -15.62 6.68
CA LEU A 219 0.63 -14.40 5.91
C LEU A 219 1.06 -14.71 4.47
N GLU A 220 0.29 -14.22 3.49
CA GLU A 220 0.49 -14.40 2.06
C GLU A 220 1.14 -13.17 1.39
N GLU A 221 0.87 -11.96 1.90
CA GLU A 221 1.42 -10.68 1.41
C GLU A 221 1.95 -9.82 2.57
N LEU A 222 3.19 -9.37 2.45
CA LEU A 222 3.82 -8.40 3.35
C LEU A 222 4.34 -7.20 2.54
N SER A 223 3.89 -6.00 2.87
CA SER A 223 4.38 -4.75 2.29
C SER A 223 4.84 -3.80 3.37
N LEU A 224 6.13 -3.44 3.33
CA LEU A 224 6.77 -2.44 4.17
C LEU A 224 7.25 -1.29 3.28
N THR A 225 6.76 -0.07 3.53
CA THR A 225 7.10 1.09 2.71
C THR A 225 7.50 2.27 3.60
N GLN A 226 8.74 2.72 3.49
CA GLN A 226 9.28 3.86 4.23
C GLN A 226 9.19 3.70 5.75
N CYS A 227 9.21 2.46 6.25
CA CYS A 227 9.18 2.15 7.68
C CYS A 227 10.60 2.16 8.26
N ARG A 228 10.84 2.79 9.41
CA ARG A 228 12.16 2.74 10.08
C ARG A 228 12.25 1.50 10.95
N ILE A 229 13.24 0.64 10.71
CA ILE A 229 13.42 -0.63 11.43
C ILE A 229 14.78 -0.61 12.14
N SER A 230 14.82 -0.75 13.47
CA SER A 230 16.08 -0.64 14.24
C SER A 230 16.89 -1.94 14.32
N GLU A 231 16.26 -3.06 14.67
CA GLU A 231 16.94 -4.34 14.99
C GLU A 231 17.17 -5.27 13.77
N GLY A 232 16.84 -4.81 12.57
CA GLY A 232 16.87 -5.64 11.36
C GLY A 232 15.58 -6.38 11.05
N LEU A 233 15.59 -7.08 9.93
CA LEU A 233 14.42 -7.69 9.31
C LEU A 233 14.63 -9.20 9.19
N CYS A 234 13.89 -9.97 9.98
CA CYS A 234 13.86 -11.43 9.89
C CYS A 234 12.48 -11.90 9.46
N ILE A 235 12.38 -12.45 8.25
CA ILE A 235 11.15 -12.99 7.68
C ILE A 235 11.36 -14.48 7.43
N VAL A 236 10.69 -15.32 8.22
CA VAL A 236 10.64 -16.77 8.00
C VAL A 236 9.18 -17.17 7.85
N LYS A 237 8.70 -17.18 6.60
CA LYS A 237 7.27 -17.39 6.28
C LYS A 237 7.10 -18.25 5.03
N PRO A 238 6.91 -19.56 5.18
CA PRO A 238 6.66 -20.47 4.05
C PRO A 238 5.38 -20.18 3.27
N ALA A 239 4.36 -19.58 3.90
CA ALA A 239 3.10 -19.22 3.25
C ALA A 239 3.17 -17.92 2.42
N LEU A 240 4.27 -17.16 2.54
CA LEU A 240 4.41 -15.84 1.93
C LEU A 240 4.60 -15.97 0.41
N LYS A 241 3.72 -15.32 -0.35
CA LYS A 241 3.72 -15.30 -1.82
C LYS A 241 4.22 -13.96 -2.36
N HIS A 242 3.94 -12.86 -1.66
CA HIS A 242 4.26 -11.51 -2.10
C HIS A 242 5.00 -10.75 -0.99
N LEU A 243 6.20 -10.25 -1.33
CA LEU A 243 6.98 -9.42 -0.42
C LEU A 243 7.34 -8.10 -1.10
N SER A 244 7.08 -6.98 -0.42
CA SER A 244 7.53 -5.66 -0.83
C SER A 244 8.22 -4.97 0.34
N VAL A 245 9.46 -4.55 0.14
CA VAL A 245 10.24 -3.75 1.08
C VAL A 245 10.79 -2.56 0.31
N THR A 246 10.51 -1.35 0.76
CA THR A 246 10.89 -0.12 0.06
C THR A 246 11.33 0.94 1.05
N ASP A 247 12.58 1.40 0.94
CA ASP A 247 13.11 2.56 1.68
C ASP A 247 12.95 2.44 3.22
N CYS A 248 13.28 1.28 3.80
CA CYS A 248 13.07 0.98 5.22
C CYS A 248 14.27 1.26 6.17
N GLY A 249 15.34 1.87 5.66
CA GLY A 249 16.58 2.14 6.39
C GLY A 249 17.40 0.89 6.77
N LEU A 250 17.38 -0.17 5.96
CA LEU A 250 17.99 -1.48 6.29
C LEU A 250 19.50 -1.58 6.03
N SER A 251 20.16 -0.54 5.51
CA SER A 251 21.56 -0.62 5.05
C SER A 251 22.58 -0.96 6.14
N LYS A 252 22.24 -0.74 7.42
CA LYS A 252 23.09 -1.02 8.58
C LYS A 252 22.53 -2.09 9.52
N SER A 253 21.44 -2.75 9.11
CA SER A 253 20.72 -3.72 9.94
C SER A 253 20.86 -5.12 9.36
N THR A 254 20.66 -6.16 10.16
CA THR A 254 20.67 -7.54 9.64
C THR A 254 19.39 -7.78 8.83
N VAL A 255 19.52 -8.47 7.69
CA VAL A 255 18.37 -8.83 6.84
C VAL A 255 18.43 -10.32 6.55
N LYS A 256 17.42 -11.06 6.98
CA LYS A 256 17.24 -12.50 6.73
C LYS A 256 15.84 -12.76 6.16
N ILE A 257 15.77 -13.33 4.97
CA ILE A 257 14.49 -13.63 4.30
C ILE A 257 14.48 -15.09 3.82
N SER A 258 13.55 -15.85 4.39
CA SER A 258 13.27 -17.25 4.09
C SER A 258 11.78 -17.41 3.77
N ALA A 259 11.48 -17.55 2.47
CA ALA A 259 10.13 -17.67 1.94
C ALA A 259 10.14 -18.54 0.67
N PRO A 260 10.20 -19.89 0.79
CA PRO A 260 10.40 -20.78 -0.35
C PRO A 260 9.29 -20.72 -1.42
N ASN A 261 8.05 -20.35 -1.04
CA ASN A 261 6.91 -20.24 -1.94
C ASN A 261 6.67 -18.82 -2.47
N LEU A 262 7.68 -17.95 -2.35
CA LEU A 262 7.59 -16.56 -2.81
C LEU A 262 7.44 -16.50 -4.34
N LEU A 263 6.40 -15.84 -4.81
CA LEU A 263 6.10 -15.65 -6.23
C LEU A 263 6.61 -14.31 -6.74
N THR A 264 6.51 -13.27 -5.92
CA THR A 264 6.97 -11.92 -6.26
C THR A 264 7.74 -11.29 -5.12
N ILE A 265 8.88 -10.67 -5.43
CA ILE A 265 9.65 -9.85 -4.48
C ILE A 265 9.88 -8.46 -5.07
N SER A 266 9.57 -7.42 -4.29
CA SER A 266 9.92 -6.04 -4.59
C SER A 266 10.87 -5.55 -3.50
N PHE A 267 12.15 -5.39 -3.81
CA PHE A 267 13.17 -4.96 -2.85
C PHE A 267 13.80 -3.66 -3.34
N LYS A 268 13.27 -2.54 -2.87
CA LYS A 268 13.65 -1.20 -3.30
C LYS A 268 14.40 -0.50 -2.18
N GLU A 269 15.60 -0.98 -1.92
CA GLU A 269 16.45 -0.57 -0.81
C GLU A 269 17.88 -1.04 -1.05
N CYS A 270 18.86 -0.38 -0.42
CA CYS A 270 20.22 -0.90 -0.33
C CYS A 270 20.28 -2.02 0.72
N PRO A 271 20.51 -3.29 0.34
CA PRO A 271 20.72 -4.35 1.33
C PRO A 271 22.05 -4.12 2.08
N PRO A 272 22.15 -4.61 3.34
CA PRO A 272 23.39 -4.62 4.09
C PRO A 272 24.40 -5.60 3.47
N ALA A 273 25.68 -5.51 3.84
CA ALA A 273 26.75 -6.35 3.24
C ALA A 273 26.61 -7.85 3.56
N ASP A 274 26.00 -8.17 4.69
CA ASP A 274 25.83 -9.51 5.27
C ASP A 274 24.38 -10.04 5.16
N PHE A 275 23.58 -9.49 4.24
CA PHE A 275 22.21 -9.95 4.00
C PHE A 275 22.14 -11.44 3.65
N VAL A 276 21.10 -12.11 4.15
CA VAL A 276 20.84 -13.54 3.92
C VAL A 276 19.50 -13.70 3.24
N LEU A 277 19.52 -14.09 1.97
CA LEU A 277 18.34 -14.55 1.24
C LEU A 277 18.49 -16.05 0.97
N ASP A 278 17.46 -16.81 1.34
CA ASP A 278 17.35 -18.21 0.95
C ASP A 278 16.97 -18.32 -0.53
N SER A 279 17.04 -19.53 -1.09
CA SER A 279 16.61 -19.78 -2.47
C SER A 279 15.10 -19.62 -2.62
N PHE A 280 14.66 -18.96 -3.70
CA PHE A 280 13.24 -18.77 -4.02
C PHE A 280 12.84 -19.58 -5.26
N PRO A 281 12.62 -20.91 -5.15
CA PRO A 281 12.39 -21.77 -6.32
C PRO A 281 11.10 -21.43 -7.09
N SER A 282 10.10 -20.84 -6.43
CA SER A 282 8.81 -20.47 -7.04
C SER A 282 8.77 -19.05 -7.60
N LEU A 283 9.89 -18.32 -7.58
CA LEU A 283 9.92 -16.90 -7.90
C LEU A 283 9.62 -16.67 -9.39
N VAL A 284 8.63 -15.80 -9.65
CA VAL A 284 8.23 -15.43 -11.01
C VAL A 284 8.77 -14.06 -11.36
N GLU A 285 8.63 -13.10 -10.44
CA GLU A 285 9.00 -11.71 -10.66
C GLU A 285 9.83 -11.15 -9.49
N ALA A 286 10.93 -10.49 -9.83
CA ALA A 286 11.71 -9.69 -8.89
C ALA A 286 11.75 -8.23 -9.35
N ASP A 287 11.47 -7.28 -8.46
CA ASP A 287 11.50 -5.83 -8.71
C ASP A 287 12.49 -5.15 -7.76
N VAL A 288 13.67 -4.83 -8.27
CA VAL A 288 14.79 -4.36 -7.46
C VAL A 288 15.10 -2.90 -7.78
N GLY A 289 15.25 -2.09 -6.74
CA GLY A 289 15.67 -0.70 -6.88
C GLY A 289 16.54 -0.28 -5.72
N PHE A 290 17.39 0.71 -5.93
CA PHE A 290 18.35 1.10 -4.92
C PHE A 290 18.25 2.60 -4.69
N TYR A 291 17.76 2.96 -3.51
CA TYR A 291 17.77 4.33 -3.02
C TYR A 291 19.06 4.56 -2.25
N MET A 292 19.72 5.67 -2.56
CA MET A 292 21.02 6.02 -1.99
C MET A 292 20.84 7.24 -1.11
N HIS A 293 21.31 7.16 0.13
CA HIS A 293 21.42 8.32 0.99
C HIS A 293 22.82 8.95 0.84
N LYS A 294 22.94 10.24 1.12
CA LYS A 294 24.23 10.95 1.03
C LYS A 294 25.23 10.31 2.00
N GLY A 295 26.35 9.80 1.46
CA GLY A 295 27.47 9.26 2.25
C GLY A 295 27.59 7.73 2.25
N ASP A 296 26.65 7.00 1.64
CA ASP A 296 26.74 5.54 1.53
C ASP A 296 27.91 5.13 0.61
N LYS A 297 28.85 4.33 1.13
CA LYS A 297 29.95 3.72 0.35
C LYS A 297 29.48 2.36 -0.18
N TYR A 298 29.36 2.22 -1.50
CA TYR A 298 28.77 1.03 -2.12
C TYR A 298 29.81 -0.02 -2.52
N GLN A 299 29.46 -1.30 -2.39
CA GLN A 299 30.24 -2.41 -2.93
C GLN A 299 29.44 -3.13 -4.01
N ASN A 300 29.95 -3.16 -5.25
CA ASN A 300 29.28 -3.79 -6.39
C ASN A 300 28.94 -5.27 -6.13
N ARG A 301 29.75 -5.95 -5.32
CA ARG A 301 29.55 -7.35 -4.87
C ARG A 301 28.21 -7.59 -4.19
N VAL A 302 27.63 -6.59 -3.53
CA VAL A 302 26.32 -6.73 -2.86
C VAL A 302 25.21 -6.85 -3.91
N PHE A 303 25.28 -6.10 -5.01
CA PHE A 303 24.34 -6.22 -6.13
C PHE A 303 24.42 -7.58 -6.79
N VAL A 304 25.65 -8.01 -7.08
CA VAL A 304 25.95 -9.31 -7.70
C VAL A 304 25.30 -10.42 -6.87
N LYS A 305 25.58 -10.47 -5.57
CA LYS A 305 24.96 -11.44 -4.64
C LYS A 305 23.43 -11.36 -4.65
N LEU A 306 22.85 -10.17 -4.68
CA LEU A 306 21.39 -10.02 -4.68
C LEU A 306 20.79 -10.59 -5.97
N PHE A 307 21.39 -10.29 -7.13
CA PHE A 307 20.94 -10.83 -8.40
C PHE A 307 21.11 -12.35 -8.47
N GLU A 308 22.20 -12.91 -7.93
CA GLU A 308 22.39 -14.37 -7.81
C GLU A 308 21.26 -15.04 -7.01
N LYS A 309 20.83 -14.41 -5.91
CA LYS A 309 19.73 -14.92 -5.08
C LYS A 309 18.35 -14.79 -5.72
N LEU A 310 18.16 -13.81 -6.62
CA LEU A 310 16.92 -13.56 -7.34
C LEU A 310 16.88 -14.19 -8.74
N SER A 311 17.92 -14.96 -9.06
CA SER A 311 18.20 -15.51 -10.38
C SER A 311 17.18 -16.59 -10.82
N SER A 312 16.43 -17.17 -9.88
CA SER A 312 15.30 -18.06 -10.15
C SER A 312 14.10 -17.36 -10.81
N ALA A 313 14.01 -16.04 -10.72
CA ALA A 313 12.91 -15.27 -11.32
C ALA A 313 12.90 -15.37 -12.85
N LYS A 314 11.72 -15.42 -13.45
CA LYS A 314 11.55 -15.34 -14.92
C LYS A 314 11.74 -13.91 -15.43
N LEU A 315 11.31 -12.93 -14.63
CA LEU A 315 11.37 -11.50 -14.94
C LEU A 315 12.06 -10.73 -13.81
N LEU A 316 13.15 -10.04 -14.14
CA LEU A 316 13.85 -9.13 -13.24
C LEU A 316 13.61 -7.68 -13.67
N LYS A 317 12.90 -6.91 -12.85
CA LYS A 317 12.68 -5.47 -13.02
C LYS A 317 13.77 -4.74 -12.21
N ILE A 318 14.45 -3.78 -12.85
CA ILE A 318 15.57 -3.03 -12.25
C ILE A 318 15.30 -1.54 -12.41
N TYR A 319 15.34 -0.78 -11.32
CA TYR A 319 15.25 0.67 -11.41
C TYR A 319 16.58 1.27 -11.88
N ALA A 320 16.59 1.95 -13.02
CA ALA A 320 17.81 2.47 -13.64
C ALA A 320 18.50 3.58 -12.82
N ASN A 321 17.71 4.39 -12.10
CA ASN A 321 18.24 5.43 -11.21
C ASN A 321 19.18 4.88 -10.11
N SER A 322 19.10 3.59 -9.82
CA SER A 322 20.02 2.87 -8.94
C SER A 322 21.48 2.96 -9.37
N PHE A 323 21.75 3.15 -10.67
CA PHE A 323 23.11 3.19 -11.22
C PHE A 323 23.71 4.60 -11.27
N LYS A 324 22.97 5.65 -10.87
CA LYS A 324 23.44 7.05 -10.99
C LYS A 324 24.61 7.36 -10.05
N SER A 325 24.60 6.80 -8.85
CA SER A 325 25.62 7.03 -7.82
C SER A 325 26.78 6.03 -7.83
N THR A 326 26.62 4.87 -8.49
CA THR A 326 27.66 3.85 -8.52
C THR A 326 28.81 4.27 -9.44
N GLU A 327 30.05 4.24 -8.96
CA GLU A 327 31.20 4.08 -9.85
C GLU A 327 31.13 2.65 -10.38
N ILE A 328 30.47 2.45 -11.52
CA ILE A 328 30.66 1.21 -12.28
C ILE A 328 32.05 1.36 -12.88
N PRO A 329 33.06 0.59 -12.43
CA PRO A 329 34.38 0.69 -13.03
C PRO A 329 34.23 0.41 -14.53
N SER A 330 35.05 1.05 -15.34
CA SER A 330 35.34 0.54 -16.68
C SER A 330 35.59 -0.96 -16.58
N VAL A 331 35.25 -1.70 -17.65
CA VAL A 331 35.17 -3.17 -17.77
C VAL A 331 36.47 -3.94 -17.43
N GLN A 332 37.43 -3.32 -16.75
CA GLN A 332 38.75 -3.83 -16.36
C GLN A 332 38.95 -4.08 -14.86
N ASN A 333 38.03 -3.69 -13.96
CA ASN A 333 38.12 -4.07 -12.53
C ASN A 333 37.03 -5.10 -12.16
N ASP A 334 37.47 -6.27 -11.71
CA ASP A 334 36.72 -7.53 -11.50
C ASP A 334 35.59 -7.53 -10.44
N ASP A 335 35.09 -6.37 -9.99
CA ASP A 335 34.11 -6.29 -8.90
C ASP A 335 32.64 -6.56 -9.29
N TRP A 336 32.36 -6.70 -10.59
CA TRP A 336 31.06 -7.14 -11.13
C TRP A 336 31.11 -8.59 -11.65
N SER A 337 32.18 -9.35 -11.36
CA SER A 337 32.24 -10.76 -11.71
C SER A 337 31.20 -11.55 -10.89
N LEU A 338 30.14 -11.99 -11.57
CA LEU A 338 29.22 -13.01 -11.09
C LEU A 338 29.92 -14.36 -11.22
N ASP A 339 29.75 -15.27 -10.25
CA ASP A 339 30.31 -16.62 -10.34
C ASP A 339 29.77 -17.29 -11.63
N PRO A 340 30.63 -17.77 -12.55
CA PRO A 340 30.19 -18.40 -13.79
C PRO A 340 29.31 -19.65 -13.58
N ASN A 341 29.31 -20.24 -12.38
CA ASN A 341 28.37 -21.30 -11.99
C ASN A 341 26.98 -20.77 -11.60
N CYS A 342 26.85 -19.48 -11.31
CA CYS A 342 25.59 -18.77 -11.04
C CYS A 342 24.94 -18.25 -12.32
N SER A 343 24.91 -19.05 -13.39
CA SER A 343 24.15 -18.73 -14.59
C SER A 343 22.67 -19.05 -14.35
N PRO A 344 21.75 -18.08 -14.14
CA PRO A 344 20.35 -18.39 -13.90
C PRO A 344 19.70 -19.10 -15.09
N PRO A 345 19.35 -20.38 -15.00
CA PRO A 345 18.72 -21.06 -16.13
C PRO A 345 17.30 -20.55 -16.42
N HIS A 346 16.70 -19.76 -15.52
CA HIS A 346 15.28 -19.37 -15.58
C HIS A 346 15.03 -17.90 -15.93
N LEU A 347 16.04 -17.03 -15.84
CA LEU A 347 15.87 -15.61 -16.12
C LEU A 347 15.75 -15.38 -17.63
N LYS A 348 14.53 -15.08 -18.08
CA LYS A 348 14.20 -14.86 -19.50
C LYS A 348 14.15 -13.39 -19.88
N SER A 349 13.76 -12.55 -18.92
CA SER A 349 13.46 -11.14 -19.20
C SER A 349 14.02 -10.20 -18.15
N ILE A 350 14.56 -9.06 -18.61
CA ILE A 350 14.97 -7.95 -17.75
C ILE A 350 14.21 -6.68 -18.16
N LYS A 351 13.57 -5.98 -17.23
CA LYS A 351 12.89 -4.70 -17.46
C LYS A 351 13.55 -3.58 -16.66
N PHE A 352 14.29 -2.71 -17.34
CA PHE A 352 14.81 -1.47 -16.75
C PHE A 352 13.67 -0.44 -16.65
N LYS A 353 13.44 0.10 -15.44
CA LYS A 353 12.44 1.13 -15.14
C LYS A 353 13.09 2.48 -14.91
N LYS A 354 12.37 3.57 -15.22
CA LYS A 354 12.81 4.96 -14.96
C LYS A 354 14.19 5.27 -15.58
N PHE A 355 14.41 4.84 -16.82
CA PHE A 355 15.67 5.01 -17.54
C PHE A 355 15.83 6.45 -18.05
N ASP A 356 16.90 7.14 -17.66
CA ASP A 356 17.19 8.52 -18.08
C ASP A 356 18.18 8.60 -19.26
N GLY A 357 18.82 7.48 -19.62
CA GLY A 357 19.82 7.41 -20.68
C GLY A 357 21.20 7.86 -20.26
N GLU A 358 21.51 7.79 -18.97
CA GLU A 358 22.84 8.12 -18.48
C GLU A 358 23.85 7.04 -18.86
N GLN A 359 25.13 7.42 -18.99
CA GLN A 359 26.18 6.47 -19.41
C GLN A 359 26.31 5.27 -18.48
N LYS A 360 26.05 5.46 -17.18
CA LYS A 360 26.08 4.38 -16.18
C LYS A 360 24.94 3.38 -16.37
N GLU A 361 23.75 3.87 -16.69
CA GLU A 361 22.59 3.02 -17.00
C GLU A 361 22.82 2.21 -18.29
N LEU A 362 23.42 2.83 -19.32
CA LEU A 362 23.83 2.15 -20.55
C LEU A 362 24.90 1.07 -20.29
N ASN A 363 25.86 1.34 -19.40
CA ASN A 363 26.88 0.36 -19.02
C ASN A 363 26.26 -0.83 -18.29
N ALA A 364 25.27 -0.61 -17.41
CA ALA A 364 24.51 -1.69 -16.79
C ALA A 364 23.80 -2.54 -17.85
N VAL A 365 23.08 -1.93 -18.79
CA VAL A 365 22.42 -2.68 -19.88
C VAL A 365 23.42 -3.54 -20.66
N ARG A 366 24.60 -3.01 -20.99
CA ARG A 366 25.68 -3.76 -21.66
C ARG A 366 26.16 -4.94 -20.83
N PHE A 367 26.32 -4.75 -19.52
CA PHE A 367 26.73 -5.80 -18.60
C PHE A 367 25.71 -6.95 -18.61
N PHE A 368 24.42 -6.64 -18.43
CA PHE A 368 23.36 -7.66 -18.43
C PHE A 368 23.25 -8.38 -19.78
N LEU A 369 23.31 -7.68 -20.91
CA LEU A 369 23.26 -8.30 -22.23
C LEU A 369 24.48 -9.19 -22.53
N LYS A 370 25.67 -8.82 -22.04
CA LYS A 370 26.90 -9.62 -22.22
C LYS A 370 26.90 -10.86 -21.33
N TYR A 371 26.44 -10.71 -20.09
CA TYR A 371 26.58 -11.75 -19.08
C TYR A 371 25.49 -12.83 -19.18
N PHE A 372 24.24 -12.42 -19.42
CA PHE A 372 23.12 -13.35 -19.49
C PHE A 372 22.89 -13.78 -20.95
N GLY A 373 23.65 -14.79 -21.38
CA GLY A 373 23.64 -15.33 -22.75
C GLY A 373 22.32 -15.98 -23.20
N PHE A 374 21.35 -16.11 -22.30
CA PHE A 374 20.06 -16.80 -22.48
C PHE A 374 18.85 -15.87 -22.34
N LEU A 375 19.07 -14.55 -22.23
CA LEU A 375 17.96 -13.60 -22.21
C LEU A 375 17.17 -13.64 -23.52
N GLU A 376 15.85 -13.72 -23.39
CA GLU A 376 14.90 -13.62 -24.50
C GLU A 376 14.53 -12.15 -24.74
N THR A 377 14.37 -11.36 -23.66
CA THR A 377 13.93 -9.96 -23.77
C THR A 377 14.60 -9.02 -22.78
N VAL A 378 14.99 -7.84 -23.25
CA VAL A 378 15.37 -6.70 -22.42
C VAL A 378 14.45 -5.53 -22.75
N THR A 379 13.66 -5.09 -21.78
CA THR A 379 12.75 -3.95 -21.94
C THR A 379 13.30 -2.76 -21.19
N ILE A 380 13.37 -1.60 -21.82
CA ILE A 380 13.82 -0.34 -21.23
C ILE A 380 12.65 0.62 -21.24
N VAL A 381 12.17 0.99 -20.06
CA VAL A 381 11.11 1.98 -19.89
C VAL A 381 11.73 3.32 -19.52
N ALA A 382 11.51 4.31 -20.38
CA ALA A 382 11.97 5.66 -20.17
C ALA A 382 11.46 6.23 -18.83
N SER A 383 12.23 7.15 -18.24
CA SER A 383 11.79 8.00 -17.14
C SER A 383 10.79 9.06 -17.64
N GLU A 384 10.14 9.77 -16.72
CA GLU A 384 9.22 10.86 -17.08
C GLU A 384 9.93 12.02 -17.77
N SER A 385 11.14 12.32 -17.32
CA SER A 385 12.05 13.28 -17.95
C SER A 385 12.43 12.85 -19.37
N LEU A 386 12.86 11.60 -19.55
CA LEU A 386 13.27 11.10 -20.86
C LEU A 386 12.08 10.97 -21.82
N SER A 387 10.90 10.59 -21.31
CA SER A 387 9.67 10.43 -22.09
C SER A 387 9.24 11.72 -22.81
N LYS A 388 9.65 12.89 -22.30
CA LYS A 388 9.38 14.20 -22.91
C LYS A 388 10.42 14.60 -23.98
N ASP A 389 11.61 14.00 -23.97
CA ASP A 389 12.71 14.31 -24.89
C ASP A 389 12.84 13.27 -26.02
N HIS A 390 12.06 13.49 -27.08
CA HIS A 390 12.00 12.60 -28.25
C HIS A 390 13.34 12.47 -28.98
N LYS A 391 14.15 13.54 -29.03
CA LYS A 391 15.46 13.52 -29.72
C LYS A 391 16.45 12.63 -28.97
N LYS A 392 16.46 12.71 -27.64
CA LYS A 392 17.28 11.86 -26.78
C LYS A 392 16.82 10.40 -26.85
N GLN A 393 15.52 10.13 -26.85
CA GLN A 393 14.97 8.78 -27.05
C GLN A 393 15.45 8.14 -28.36
N LEU A 394 15.31 8.83 -29.50
CA LEU A 394 15.76 8.34 -30.80
C LEU A 394 17.26 8.01 -30.82
N THR A 395 18.05 8.85 -30.16
CA THR A 395 19.50 8.66 -30.05
C THR A 395 19.83 7.43 -29.19
N LEU A 396 19.15 7.27 -28.05
CA LEU A 396 19.33 6.12 -27.15
C LEU A 396 18.87 4.82 -27.79
N ALA A 397 17.73 4.80 -28.48
CA ALA A 397 17.24 3.63 -29.21
C ALA A 397 18.28 3.15 -30.24
N LYS A 398 18.87 4.07 -31.02
CA LYS A 398 19.96 3.74 -31.96
C LYS A 398 21.21 3.19 -31.27
N LEU A 399 21.56 3.71 -30.09
CA LEU A 399 22.71 3.23 -29.32
C LEU A 399 22.45 1.83 -28.75
N LEU A 400 21.26 1.58 -28.23
CA LEU A 400 20.86 0.30 -27.65
C LEU A 400 20.83 -0.82 -28.71
N LEU A 401 20.43 -0.51 -29.95
CA LEU A 401 20.47 -1.47 -31.07
C LEU A 401 21.89 -1.89 -31.46
N LYS A 402 22.92 -1.09 -31.13
CA LYS A 402 24.32 -1.40 -31.44
C LYS A 402 25.01 -2.23 -30.36
N ILE A 403 24.36 -2.49 -29.22
CA ILE A 403 24.96 -3.26 -28.13
C ILE A 403 25.01 -4.75 -28.51
N PRO A 404 26.17 -5.42 -28.38
CA PRO A 404 26.25 -6.87 -28.55
C PRO A 404 25.27 -7.59 -27.62
N ARG A 405 24.50 -8.54 -28.17
CA ARG A 405 23.42 -9.23 -27.45
C ARG A 405 23.31 -10.69 -27.88
N PRO A 406 22.70 -11.57 -27.07
CA PRO A 406 22.40 -12.94 -27.47
C PRO A 406 21.55 -12.99 -28.74
N ALA A 407 21.74 -14.00 -29.59
CA ALA A 407 21.09 -14.10 -30.90
C ALA A 407 19.55 -14.03 -30.82
N ASN A 408 18.97 -14.55 -29.75
CA ASN A 408 17.52 -14.61 -29.53
C ASN A 408 16.98 -13.47 -28.64
N CYS A 409 17.83 -12.53 -28.22
CA CYS A 409 17.44 -11.47 -27.30
C CYS A 409 16.85 -10.26 -28.04
N VAL A 410 15.59 -9.94 -27.75
CA VAL A 410 14.91 -8.73 -28.25
C VAL A 410 15.11 -7.58 -27.27
N VAL A 411 15.50 -6.40 -27.75
CA VAL A 411 15.63 -5.19 -26.93
C VAL A 411 14.50 -4.22 -27.28
N ASN A 412 13.59 -3.99 -26.33
CA ASN A 412 12.45 -3.10 -26.46
C ASN A 412 12.72 -1.79 -25.72
N PHE A 413 12.34 -0.66 -26.31
CA PHE A 413 12.41 0.66 -25.67
C PHE A 413 11.00 1.28 -25.66
N LEU A 414 10.45 1.52 -24.47
CA LEU A 414 9.09 2.00 -24.27
C LEU A 414 9.11 3.41 -23.65
N SER A 415 8.29 4.31 -24.19
CA SER A 415 7.97 5.59 -23.54
C SER A 415 6.89 5.36 -22.47
N ILE A 416 6.84 6.19 -21.42
CA ILE A 416 5.83 6.07 -20.34
C ILE A 416 4.38 6.13 -20.85
N SER A 417 4.15 6.58 -22.08
CA SER A 417 2.84 6.57 -22.72
C SER A 417 2.31 5.18 -23.11
N GLU A 418 3.07 4.10 -22.88
CA GLU A 418 2.72 2.72 -23.30
C GLU A 418 2.76 1.66 -22.17
N ASP A 419 2.29 1.98 -20.95
CA ASP A 419 1.78 0.95 -20.02
C ASP A 419 0.24 1.09 -19.99
N PRO A 420 -0.55 0.01 -20.23
CA PRO A 420 -2.01 0.06 -20.24
C PRO A 420 -2.66 0.31 -18.87
#